data_AF-A0ABD5YZY9-F1
#
_entry.id   AF-A0ABD5YZY9-F1
#
_cell.length_a   1.000
_cell.length_b   1.000
_cell.length_c   1.000
_cell.angle_alpha   90.00
_cell.angle_beta   90.00
_cell.angle_gamma   90.00
#
_symmetry.space_group_name_H-M   'P 1'
#
loop_
_entity.id
_entity.type
_entity.pdbx_description
1 polymer ?
#
loop_
_entity_poly.entity_id
_entity_poly.type
_entity_poly.pdbx_seq_one_letter_code
_entity_poly.pdbx_strand_id
1 'polypeptide(L)'
;MTERVHIIPVGFDFERLIYPISQGQMEADRVVLITHEGDPDDEATSKAAQLASNMTRRLEDSFKLIDVEVQRESIEIEGMFDYETLYPMAYDYILDELKADNEVFVNISSMPRTVAFAFATAADSIIAEFQEDMDEIRDRLHTYYVSPEEYLVHRMMEVLENAADTLDDLKEYEDLTVHSQYEEIVQLLDRINESGVTEGARDLDGQMYVEFPSSPGSDVEDFEKTILNFLFGKDPIASTSALAEQLAEEEGEEYDESFRSRVQYNVSKLDEKGYVDREKVGNSLETQLSTMGRMWVETHRG
;
A
#
# COMPACT_ATOMS: atom_id res chain seq x y z
N MET A 1 -4.28 23.54 16.80
CA MET A 1 -2.86 23.38 17.15
C MET A 1 -2.38 22.32 16.21
N THR A 2 -1.26 22.53 15.54
CA THR A 2 -0.63 21.50 14.69
C THR A 2 -0.33 20.28 15.56
N GLU A 3 -0.87 19.13 15.18
CA GLU A 3 -0.57 17.84 15.81
C GLU A 3 0.45 17.07 14.96
N ARG A 4 1.27 16.24 15.61
CA ARG A 4 2.09 15.22 14.95
C ARG A 4 1.32 13.91 14.94
N VAL A 5 0.83 13.56 13.76
CA VAL A 5 -0.06 12.42 13.53
C VAL A 5 0.71 11.29 12.89
N HIS A 6 0.74 10.14 13.56
CA HIS A 6 1.38 8.94 13.03
C HIS A 6 0.33 7.99 12.45
N ILE A 7 0.41 7.73 11.14
CA ILE A 7 -0.43 6.74 10.47
C ILE A 7 0.30 5.40 10.48
N ILE A 8 -0.30 4.40 11.12
CA ILE A 8 0.34 3.13 11.44
C ILE A 8 -0.51 1.96 10.93
N PRO A 9 -0.22 1.45 9.73
CA PRO A 9 -0.60 0.11 9.27
C PRO A 9 -0.17 -1.00 10.23
N VAL A 10 -1.14 -1.57 10.96
CA VAL A 10 -0.92 -2.58 12.00
C VAL A 10 -0.88 -3.99 11.39
N GLY A 11 0.30 -4.61 11.43
CA GLY A 11 0.49 -6.01 11.10
C GLY A 11 0.72 -6.85 12.35
N PHE A 12 1.75 -7.70 12.31
CA PHE A 12 2.09 -8.61 13.41
C PHE A 12 3.24 -8.10 14.29
N ASP A 13 3.78 -6.91 14.00
CA ASP A 13 4.85 -6.30 14.78
C ASP A 13 4.28 -5.37 15.84
N PHE A 14 4.80 -5.49 17.07
CA PHE A 14 4.48 -4.57 18.15
C PHE A 14 5.56 -3.50 18.30
N GLU A 15 6.80 -3.94 18.54
CA GLU A 15 7.90 -3.07 18.94
C GLU A 15 8.22 -2.00 17.89
N ARG A 16 8.23 -2.40 16.62
CA ARG A 16 8.53 -1.52 15.48
C ARG A 16 7.48 -0.43 15.26
N LEU A 17 6.28 -0.60 15.81
CA LEU A 17 5.19 0.37 15.68
C LEU A 17 5.16 1.38 16.82
N ILE A 18 5.73 1.05 17.99
CA ILE A 18 5.65 1.90 19.20
C ILE A 18 6.99 2.36 19.75
N TYR A 19 8.09 1.63 19.55
CA TYR A 19 9.39 1.97 20.17
C TYR A 19 9.94 3.33 19.76
N PRO A 20 9.91 3.75 18.49
CA PRO A 20 10.41 5.09 18.13
C PRO A 20 9.72 6.21 18.92
N ILE A 21 8.40 6.08 19.14
CA ILE A 21 7.60 7.06 19.88
C ILE A 21 7.83 6.93 21.39
N SER A 22 7.68 5.72 21.94
CA SER A 22 7.80 5.48 23.38
C SER A 22 9.21 5.68 23.95
N GLN A 23 10.25 5.58 23.11
CA GLN A 23 11.64 5.90 23.48
C GLN A 23 11.98 7.39 23.28
N GLY A 24 11.02 8.21 22.83
CA GLY A 24 11.22 9.65 22.59
C GLY A 24 12.14 9.97 21.42
N GLN A 25 12.30 9.05 20.47
CA GLN A 25 13.03 9.33 19.21
C GLN A 25 12.13 10.05 18.19
N MET A 26 10.81 9.88 18.31
CA MET A 26 9.79 10.58 17.55
C MET A 26 8.73 11.10 18.52
N GLU A 27 8.21 12.29 18.26
CA GLU A 27 7.13 12.88 19.03
C GLU A 27 5.80 12.58 18.33
N ALA A 28 4.77 12.18 19.08
CA ALA A 28 3.44 11.91 18.55
C ALA A 28 2.41 12.53 19.48
N ASP A 29 1.46 13.26 18.92
CA ASP A 29 0.28 13.74 19.65
C ASP A 29 -0.88 12.75 19.45
N ARG A 30 -0.95 12.15 18.25
CA ARG A 30 -1.99 11.20 17.86
C ARG A 30 -1.44 10.10 16.97
N VAL A 31 -1.99 8.90 17.10
CA VAL A 31 -1.76 7.77 16.19
C VAL A 31 -3.08 7.34 15.55
N VAL A 32 -3.05 7.06 14.26
CA VAL A 32 -4.14 6.44 13.50
C VAL A 32 -3.71 5.01 13.18
N LEU A 33 -4.29 4.05 13.90
CA LEU A 33 -4.03 2.63 13.68
C LEU A 33 -4.89 2.12 12.54
N ILE A 34 -4.26 1.81 11.41
CA ILE A 34 -4.92 1.19 10.26
C ILE A 34 -4.92 -0.32 10.50
N THR A 35 -6.10 -0.89 10.72
CA THR A 35 -6.30 -2.28 11.11
C THR A 35 -7.12 -3.01 10.04
N HIS A 36 -7.25 -4.33 10.13
CA HIS A 36 -8.19 -5.05 9.29
C HIS A 36 -9.50 -5.31 10.04
N GLU A 37 -10.61 -5.36 9.30
CA GLU A 37 -11.89 -5.84 9.83
C GLU A 37 -11.84 -7.34 10.14
N GLY A 38 -12.56 -7.73 11.19
CA GLY A 38 -12.65 -9.11 11.67
C GLY A 38 -12.93 -9.14 13.16
N ASP A 39 -14.01 -9.84 13.55
CA ASP A 39 -14.31 -10.06 14.97
C ASP A 39 -13.32 -11.08 15.54
N PRO A 40 -12.45 -10.70 16.49
CA PRO A 40 -11.52 -11.64 17.12
C PRO A 40 -12.23 -12.78 17.87
N ASP A 41 -13.52 -12.61 18.20
CA ASP A 41 -14.33 -13.58 18.95
C ASP A 41 -15.17 -14.51 18.03
N ASP A 42 -15.06 -14.38 16.69
CA ASP A 42 -15.67 -15.33 15.75
C ASP A 42 -14.80 -16.60 15.65
N GLU A 43 -15.41 -17.78 15.87
CA GLU A 43 -14.73 -19.09 15.79
C GLU A 43 -14.17 -19.39 14.39
N ALA A 44 -14.68 -18.71 13.35
CA ALA A 44 -14.17 -18.80 11.98
C ALA A 44 -12.91 -17.94 11.74
N THR A 45 -12.50 -17.09 12.69
CA THR A 45 -11.38 -16.17 12.55
C THR A 45 -10.03 -16.91 12.56
N SER A 46 -9.25 -16.70 11.49
CA SER A 46 -7.91 -17.30 11.37
C SER A 46 -6.99 -16.90 12.53
N LYS A 47 -6.04 -17.76 12.90
CA LYS A 47 -5.02 -17.44 13.94
C LYS A 47 -4.26 -16.14 13.65
N ALA A 48 -4.09 -15.80 12.37
CA ALA A 48 -3.46 -14.54 11.96
C ALA A 48 -4.30 -13.33 12.37
N ALA A 49 -5.61 -13.34 12.10
CA ALA A 49 -6.50 -12.25 12.50
C ALA A 49 -6.60 -12.08 14.03
N GLN A 50 -6.57 -13.19 14.80
CA GLN A 50 -6.49 -13.12 16.26
C GLN A 50 -5.17 -12.48 16.74
N LEU A 51 -4.03 -12.84 16.12
CA LEU A 51 -2.73 -12.26 16.45
C LEU A 51 -2.71 -10.74 16.18
N ALA A 52 -3.17 -10.31 15.01
CA ALA A 52 -3.25 -8.90 14.65
C ALA A 52 -4.17 -8.12 15.59
N SER A 53 -5.37 -8.64 15.92
CA SER A 53 -6.27 -8.00 16.88
C SER A 53 -5.65 -7.88 18.28
N ASN A 54 -4.91 -8.90 18.73
CA ASN A 54 -4.14 -8.83 19.97
C ASN A 54 -3.05 -7.74 19.92
N MET A 55 -2.36 -7.59 18.77
CA MET A 55 -1.37 -6.53 18.59
C MET A 55 -2.01 -5.15 18.61
N THR A 56 -3.14 -4.95 17.92
CA THR A 56 -3.90 -3.69 17.95
C THR A 56 -4.27 -3.29 19.36
N ARG A 57 -4.93 -4.17 20.13
CA ARG A 57 -5.31 -3.88 21.52
C ARG A 57 -4.11 -3.53 22.38
N ARG A 58 -3.02 -4.28 22.23
CA ARG A 58 -1.78 -4.02 22.97
C ARG A 58 -1.17 -2.65 22.60
N LEU A 59 -1.20 -2.26 21.33
CA LEU A 59 -0.75 -0.95 20.86
C LEU A 59 -1.62 0.18 21.42
N GLU A 60 -2.94 0.05 21.33
CA GLU A 60 -3.88 1.03 21.87
C GLU A 60 -3.62 1.29 23.36
N ASP A 61 -3.50 0.23 24.16
CA ASP A 61 -3.21 0.34 25.59
C ASP A 61 -1.85 1.01 25.83
N SER A 62 -0.84 0.65 25.04
CA SER A 62 0.52 1.14 25.23
C SER A 62 0.68 2.61 24.83
N PHE A 63 0.00 3.07 23.78
CA PHE A 63 -0.05 4.49 23.40
C PHE A 63 -0.80 5.34 24.43
N LYS A 64 -1.92 4.84 24.95
CA LYS A 64 -2.66 5.50 26.05
C LYS A 64 -1.80 5.68 27.30
N LEU A 65 -0.90 4.73 27.61
CA LEU A 65 0.00 4.82 28.76
C LEU A 65 1.07 5.92 28.63
N ILE A 66 1.35 6.38 27.41
CA ILE A 66 2.29 7.48 27.14
C ILE A 66 1.56 8.75 26.68
N ASP A 67 0.26 8.87 27.01
CA ASP A 67 -0.59 10.03 26.75
C ASP A 67 -0.70 10.42 25.26
N VAL A 68 -0.61 9.45 24.34
CA VAL A 68 -0.84 9.65 22.90
C VAL A 68 -2.29 9.31 22.55
N GLU A 69 -2.99 10.19 21.82
CA GLU A 69 -4.35 9.92 21.34
C GLU A 69 -4.33 8.77 20.34
N VAL A 70 -5.29 7.84 20.45
CA VAL A 70 -5.39 6.70 19.54
C VAL A 70 -6.72 6.73 18.80
N GLN A 71 -6.62 6.76 17.48
CA GLN A 71 -7.73 6.55 16.56
C GLN A 71 -7.53 5.23 15.81
N ARG A 72 -8.64 4.60 15.42
CA ARG A 72 -8.62 3.32 14.72
C ARG A 72 -9.45 3.42 13.47
N GLU A 73 -8.84 3.02 12.37
CA GLU A 73 -9.49 2.82 11.09
C GLU A 73 -9.37 1.36 10.69
N SER A 74 -10.37 0.86 9.95
CA SER A 74 -10.41 -0.54 9.54
C SER A 74 -10.56 -0.65 8.02
N ILE A 75 -9.84 -1.59 7.44
CA ILE A 75 -9.90 -1.95 6.03
C ILE A 75 -10.39 -3.40 5.94
N GLU A 76 -11.23 -3.70 4.96
CA GLU A 76 -11.60 -5.07 4.66
C GLU A 76 -10.35 -5.91 4.31
N ILE A 77 -10.31 -7.17 4.76
CA ILE A 77 -9.16 -8.07 4.53
C ILE A 77 -8.88 -8.26 3.03
N GLU A 78 -9.93 -8.34 2.21
CA GLU A 78 -9.77 -8.46 0.75
C GLU A 78 -9.13 -7.21 0.15
N GLY A 79 -9.50 -6.03 0.64
CA GLY A 79 -8.91 -4.75 0.23
C GLY A 79 -7.42 -4.61 0.58
N MET A 80 -6.86 -5.39 1.52
CA MET A 80 -5.44 -5.31 1.87
C MET A 80 -4.49 -5.76 0.74
N PHE A 81 -5.00 -6.46 -0.28
CA PHE A 81 -4.22 -6.92 -1.43
C PHE A 81 -4.52 -6.12 -2.70
N ASP A 82 -5.49 -5.21 -2.65
CA ASP A 82 -5.87 -4.36 -3.76
C ASP A 82 -5.19 -3.00 -3.64
N TYR A 83 -4.14 -2.82 -4.44
CA TYR A 83 -3.38 -1.58 -4.44
C TYR A 83 -4.18 -0.39 -4.98
N GLU A 84 -5.04 -0.60 -5.99
CA GLU A 84 -5.84 0.48 -6.59
C GLU A 84 -6.91 0.99 -5.60
N THR A 85 -7.35 0.16 -4.65
CA THR A 85 -8.21 0.62 -3.54
C THR A 85 -7.42 1.24 -2.38
N LEU A 86 -6.25 0.69 -2.03
CA LEU A 86 -5.45 1.16 -0.90
C LEU A 86 -4.82 2.53 -1.12
N TYR A 87 -4.36 2.80 -2.35
CA TYR A 87 -3.69 4.07 -2.65
C TYR A 87 -4.62 5.28 -2.47
N PRO A 88 -5.84 5.33 -3.05
CA PRO A 88 -6.74 6.47 -2.87
C PRO A 88 -7.10 6.69 -1.41
N MET A 89 -7.38 5.60 -0.68
CA MET A 89 -7.65 5.67 0.75
C MET A 89 -6.47 6.28 1.52
N ALA A 90 -5.24 5.81 1.28
CA ALA A 90 -4.05 6.35 1.92
C ALA A 90 -3.81 7.82 1.55
N TYR A 91 -4.01 8.18 0.29
CA TYR A 91 -3.88 9.54 -0.23
C TYR A 91 -4.84 10.49 0.49
N ASP A 92 -6.13 10.13 0.58
CA ASP A 92 -7.15 10.95 1.24
C ASP A 92 -6.84 11.13 2.73
N TYR A 93 -6.49 10.05 3.45
CA TYR A 93 -6.13 10.12 4.87
C TYR A 93 -4.95 11.07 5.12
N ILE A 94 -3.89 10.95 4.34
CA ILE A 94 -2.69 11.78 4.51
C ILE A 94 -3.01 13.24 4.17
N LEU A 95 -3.72 13.47 3.06
CA LEU A 95 -4.02 14.80 2.56
C LEU A 95 -4.98 15.56 3.50
N ASP A 96 -5.96 14.89 4.08
CA ASP A 96 -6.90 15.49 5.02
C ASP A 96 -6.20 15.96 6.30
N GLU A 97 -5.23 15.19 6.82
CA GLU A 97 -4.41 15.60 7.97
C GLU A 97 -3.52 16.80 7.62
N LEU A 98 -2.90 16.81 6.43
CA LEU A 98 -2.09 17.95 5.99
C LEU A 98 -2.93 19.22 5.81
N LYS A 99 -4.14 19.11 5.26
CA LYS A 99 -5.12 20.20 5.12
C LYS A 99 -5.62 20.72 6.47
N ALA A 100 -5.66 19.87 7.50
CA ALA A 100 -5.94 20.26 8.88
C ALA A 100 -4.76 20.96 9.58
N ASP A 101 -3.68 21.23 8.84
CA ASP A 101 -2.45 21.87 9.31
C ASP A 101 -1.65 21.02 10.31
N ASN A 102 -1.72 19.69 10.18
CA ASN A 102 -0.94 18.73 10.97
C ASN A 102 0.37 18.32 10.26
N GLU A 103 1.29 17.74 11.03
CA GLU A 103 2.46 17.01 10.54
C GLU A 103 2.13 15.51 10.52
N VAL A 104 2.51 14.81 9.45
CA VAL A 104 2.12 13.42 9.20
C VAL A 104 3.34 12.52 9.09
N PHE A 105 3.32 11.41 9.83
CA PHE A 105 4.37 10.39 9.85
C PHE A 105 3.76 9.03 9.49
N VAL A 106 4.18 8.46 8.36
CA VAL A 106 3.67 7.19 7.83
C VAL A 106 4.63 6.06 8.17
N ASN A 107 4.20 5.11 9.00
CA ASN A 107 5.01 3.94 9.38
C ASN A 107 4.78 2.76 8.42
N ILE A 108 5.79 2.37 7.65
CA ILE A 108 5.67 1.27 6.67
C ILE A 108 6.26 -0.06 7.17
N SER A 109 6.28 -0.28 8.50
CA SER A 109 7.05 -1.38 9.09
C SER A 109 6.35 -2.73 9.10
N SER A 110 5.02 -2.80 9.30
CA SER A 110 4.38 -4.05 9.73
C SER A 110 3.36 -4.70 8.79
N MET A 111 2.40 -3.93 8.25
CA MET A 111 1.37 -4.52 7.39
C MET A 111 1.93 -5.15 6.10
N PRO A 112 1.12 -5.98 5.38
CA PRO A 112 1.51 -6.54 4.10
C PRO A 112 2.11 -5.50 3.16
N ARG A 113 3.05 -5.93 2.31
CA ARG A 113 3.81 -5.04 1.42
C ARG A 113 2.91 -4.15 0.57
N THR A 114 1.78 -4.65 0.08
CA THR A 114 0.81 -3.86 -0.69
C THR A 114 0.34 -2.62 0.05
N VAL A 115 -0.01 -2.73 1.34
CA VAL A 115 -0.42 -1.59 2.17
C VAL A 115 0.76 -0.65 2.40
N ALA A 116 1.92 -1.19 2.76
CA ALA A 116 3.13 -0.39 3.00
C ALA A 116 3.51 0.45 1.76
N PHE A 117 3.48 -0.14 0.57
CA PHE A 117 3.75 0.56 -0.68
C PHE A 117 2.64 1.54 -1.05
N ALA A 118 1.37 1.22 -0.85
CA ALA A 118 0.27 2.16 -1.13
C ALA A 118 0.42 3.45 -0.31
N PHE A 119 0.69 3.32 0.99
CA PHE A 119 0.91 4.46 1.87
C PHE A 119 2.19 5.24 1.54
N ALA A 120 3.29 4.56 1.22
CA ALA A 120 4.53 5.22 0.81
C ALA A 120 4.36 5.99 -0.51
N THR A 121 3.76 5.36 -1.52
CA THR A 121 3.53 6.01 -2.82
C THR A 121 2.54 7.16 -2.70
N ALA A 122 1.48 7.04 -1.89
CA ALA A 122 0.55 8.13 -1.63
C ALA A 122 1.26 9.34 -1.00
N ALA A 123 2.12 9.10 0.00
CA ALA A 123 2.90 10.17 0.62
C ALA A 123 3.83 10.87 -0.39
N ASP A 124 4.58 10.11 -1.18
CA ASP A 124 5.47 10.66 -2.20
C ASP A 124 4.70 11.43 -3.29
N SER A 125 3.53 10.93 -3.69
CA SER A 125 2.67 11.57 -4.71
C SER A 125 2.13 12.90 -4.20
N ILE A 126 1.67 12.96 -2.94
CA ILE A 126 1.24 14.21 -2.31
C ILE A 126 2.39 15.23 -2.26
N ILE A 127 3.60 14.80 -1.92
CA ILE A 127 4.78 15.70 -1.97
C ILE A 127 5.02 16.21 -3.39
N ALA A 128 4.96 15.33 -4.39
CA ALA A 128 5.20 15.70 -5.79
C ALA A 128 4.15 16.69 -6.32
N GLU A 129 2.89 16.48 -5.96
CA GLU A 129 1.75 17.27 -6.44
C GLU A 129 1.62 18.61 -5.73
N PHE A 130 1.84 18.67 -4.41
CA PHE A 130 1.61 19.87 -3.60
C PHE A 130 2.87 20.64 -3.19
N GLN A 131 4.06 20.27 -3.69
CA GLN A 131 5.30 20.98 -3.36
C GLN A 131 5.29 22.48 -3.67
N GLU A 132 4.48 22.93 -4.64
CA GLU A 132 4.35 24.35 -4.99
C GLU A 132 3.23 25.06 -4.22
N ASP A 133 2.23 24.32 -3.76
CA ASP A 133 1.02 24.84 -3.13
C ASP A 133 1.06 24.83 -1.60
N MET A 134 1.79 23.87 -1.01
CA MET A 134 1.92 23.70 0.43
C MET A 134 3.35 24.00 0.86
N ASP A 135 3.52 25.11 1.58
CA ASP A 135 4.80 25.50 2.17
C ASP A 135 5.36 24.36 3.04
N GLU A 136 6.63 24.03 2.80
CA GLU A 136 7.40 23.07 3.62
C GLU A 136 6.75 21.67 3.71
N ILE A 137 5.97 21.23 2.71
CA ILE A 137 5.32 19.90 2.74
C ILE A 137 6.30 18.74 2.97
N ARG A 138 7.53 18.87 2.44
CA ARG A 138 8.62 17.90 2.65
C ARG A 138 9.10 17.82 4.11
N ASP A 139 8.92 18.88 4.88
CA ASP A 139 9.23 18.91 6.30
C ASP A 139 8.03 18.49 7.16
N ARG A 140 6.83 18.37 6.56
CA ARG A 140 5.58 18.02 7.24
C ARG A 140 5.10 16.59 6.98
N LEU A 141 5.50 15.96 5.88
CA LEU A 141 5.11 14.59 5.52
C LEU A 141 6.32 13.67 5.46
N HIS A 142 6.34 12.65 6.31
CA HIS A 142 7.48 11.74 6.46
C HIS A 142 7.04 10.30 6.33
N THR A 143 7.72 9.52 5.50
CA THR A 143 7.58 8.06 5.47
C THR A 143 8.79 7.44 6.17
N TYR A 144 8.56 6.52 7.10
CA TYR A 144 9.63 5.90 7.87
C TYR A 144 9.46 4.39 8.07
N TYR A 145 10.61 3.72 8.16
CA TYR A 145 10.72 2.28 8.38
C TYR A 145 11.60 2.00 9.60
N VAL A 146 11.14 1.09 10.45
CA VAL A 146 11.91 0.59 11.59
C VAL A 146 12.42 -0.80 11.27
N SER A 147 13.73 -0.98 11.22
CA SER A 147 14.34 -2.31 11.02
C SER A 147 14.10 -3.20 12.24
N PRO A 148 13.75 -4.48 12.07
CA PRO A 148 13.80 -5.44 13.16
C PRO A 148 15.26 -5.71 13.57
N GLU A 149 15.48 -6.04 14.84
CA GLU A 149 16.75 -6.56 15.32
C GLU A 149 16.94 -8.04 14.95
N GLU A 150 15.86 -8.83 15.04
CA GLU A 150 15.85 -10.26 14.75
C GLU A 150 14.55 -10.66 14.03
N TYR A 151 14.65 -11.55 13.03
CA TYR A 151 13.49 -12.20 12.43
C TYR A 151 13.22 -13.52 13.14
N LEU A 152 12.14 -13.56 13.94
CA LEU A 152 11.76 -14.73 14.76
C LEU A 152 11.56 -16.02 13.96
N VAL A 153 11.34 -15.92 12.64
CA VAL A 153 11.16 -17.10 11.77
C VAL A 153 12.39 -18.00 11.77
N HIS A 154 13.60 -17.45 11.83
CA HIS A 154 14.82 -18.26 11.92
C HIS A 154 14.85 -19.10 13.20
N ARG A 155 14.46 -18.48 14.32
CA ARG A 155 14.37 -19.17 15.61
C ARG A 155 13.25 -20.20 15.64
N MET A 156 12.13 -19.93 14.98
CA MET A 156 11.04 -20.90 14.83
C MET A 156 11.53 -22.15 14.07
N MET A 157 12.29 -21.97 12.99
CA MET A 157 12.87 -23.09 12.23
C MET A 157 13.83 -23.91 13.09
N GLU A 158 14.77 -23.26 13.79
CA GLU A 158 15.71 -23.94 14.68
C GLU A 158 15.00 -24.74 15.78
N VAL A 159 13.95 -24.17 16.39
CA VAL A 159 13.17 -24.87 17.42
C VAL A 159 12.41 -26.06 16.84
N LEU A 160 11.87 -25.95 15.62
CA LEU A 160 11.19 -27.04 14.93
C LEU A 160 12.15 -28.17 14.54
N GLU A 161 13.36 -27.85 14.07
CA GLU A 161 14.41 -28.83 13.77
C GLU A 161 14.81 -29.61 15.02
N ASN A 162 15.12 -28.91 16.11
CA ASN A 162 15.45 -29.55 17.39
C ASN A 162 14.29 -30.42 17.94
N ALA A 163 13.05 -29.97 17.73
CA ALA A 163 11.87 -30.75 18.10
C ALA A 163 11.73 -32.01 17.24
N ALA A 164 11.98 -31.92 15.93
CA ALA A 164 11.98 -33.07 15.03
C ALA A 164 13.02 -34.11 15.46
N ASP A 165 14.27 -33.69 15.72
CA ASP A 165 15.35 -34.57 16.18
C ASP A 165 14.99 -35.28 17.49
N THR A 166 14.43 -34.53 18.45
CA THR A 166 14.01 -35.10 19.74
C THR A 166 12.87 -36.12 19.57
N LEU A 167 11.90 -35.84 18.70
CA LEU A 167 10.80 -36.75 18.43
C LEU A 167 11.24 -37.96 17.60
N ASP A 168 12.27 -37.83 16.77
CA ASP A 168 12.89 -38.92 16.02
C ASP A 168 13.44 -39.99 16.98
N ASP A 169 14.15 -39.56 18.02
CA ASP A 169 14.67 -40.44 19.07
C ASP A 169 13.55 -41.12 19.88
N LEU A 170 12.42 -40.43 20.07
CA LEU A 170 11.30 -40.91 20.90
C LEU A 170 10.30 -41.81 20.14
N LYS A 171 10.26 -41.74 18.80
CA LYS A 171 9.32 -42.57 18.02
C LYS A 171 9.66 -44.07 18.09
N GLU A 172 10.86 -44.44 18.54
CA GLU A 172 11.27 -45.83 18.79
C GLU A 172 10.41 -46.53 19.85
N TYR A 173 9.65 -45.78 20.67
CA TYR A 173 8.77 -46.33 21.71
C TYR A 173 7.31 -46.59 21.25
N GLU A 174 7.03 -46.57 19.94
CA GLU A 174 5.73 -46.89 19.31
C GLU A 174 4.52 -46.02 19.77
N ASP A 175 4.74 -44.78 20.23
CA ASP A 175 3.64 -43.85 20.49
C ASP A 175 3.15 -43.20 19.19
N LEU A 176 1.93 -43.56 18.78
CA LEU A 176 1.28 -43.02 17.56
C LEU A 176 1.15 -41.49 17.57
N THR A 177 1.03 -40.87 18.74
CA THR A 177 0.94 -39.41 18.88
C THR A 177 2.27 -38.75 18.55
N VAL A 178 3.36 -39.33 19.06
CA VAL A 178 4.73 -38.87 18.81
C VAL A 178 5.06 -39.01 17.32
N HIS A 179 4.66 -40.12 16.71
CA HIS A 179 4.87 -40.34 15.27
C HIS A 179 4.17 -39.29 14.42
N SER A 180 2.88 -39.02 14.70
CA SER A 180 2.10 -38.02 13.97
C SER A 180 2.69 -36.61 14.08
N GLN A 181 3.12 -36.20 15.28
CA GLN A 181 3.71 -34.88 15.48
C GLN A 181 5.07 -34.74 14.79
N TYR A 182 5.89 -35.79 14.82
CA TYR A 182 7.16 -35.83 14.08
C TYR A 182 6.92 -35.65 12.57
N GLU A 183 6.00 -36.43 11.99
CA GLU A 183 5.68 -36.33 10.57
C GLU A 183 5.17 -34.94 10.18
N GLU A 184 4.30 -34.32 10.99
CA GLU A 184 3.80 -32.95 10.74
C GLU A 184 4.94 -31.92 10.75
N ILE A 185 5.86 -32.00 11.71
CA ILE A 185 7.00 -31.07 11.80
C ILE A 185 7.93 -31.25 10.61
N VAL A 186 8.29 -32.49 10.26
CA VAL A 186 9.17 -32.77 9.12
C VAL A 186 8.54 -32.28 7.83
N GLN A 187 7.25 -32.55 7.59
CA GLN A 187 6.55 -32.05 6.41
C GLN A 187 6.53 -30.52 6.34
N LEU A 188 6.37 -29.84 7.46
CA LEU A 188 6.43 -28.38 7.51
C LEU A 188 7.85 -27.86 7.22
N LEU A 189 8.89 -28.47 7.82
CA LEU A 189 10.29 -28.13 7.56
C LEU A 189 10.66 -28.36 6.10
N ASP A 190 10.23 -29.47 5.49
CA ASP A 190 10.44 -29.76 4.08
C ASP A 190 9.78 -28.69 3.20
N ARG A 191 8.51 -28.32 3.48
CA ARG A 191 7.83 -27.24 2.78
C ARG A 191 8.56 -25.91 2.92
N ILE A 192 9.06 -25.57 4.10
CA ILE A 192 9.84 -24.35 4.32
C ILE A 192 11.16 -24.39 3.54
N ASN A 193 11.83 -25.54 3.50
CA ASN A 193 13.07 -25.71 2.73
C ASN A 193 12.84 -25.64 1.21
N GLU A 194 11.69 -26.12 0.73
CA GLU A 194 11.34 -26.11 -0.70
C GLU A 194 10.77 -24.76 -1.17
N SER A 195 9.89 -24.15 -0.38
CA SER A 195 9.07 -23.00 -0.80
C SER A 195 9.34 -21.72 0.00
N GLY A 196 10.11 -21.78 1.09
CA GLY A 196 10.29 -20.68 2.03
C GLY A 196 9.12 -20.53 3.00
N VAL A 197 8.91 -19.32 3.50
CA VAL A 197 7.93 -19.02 4.57
C VAL A 197 6.53 -18.68 4.04
N THR A 198 6.35 -18.78 2.73
CA THR A 198 5.12 -18.51 1.98
C THR A 198 4.97 -19.59 0.90
N GLU A 199 3.76 -19.90 0.48
CA GLU A 199 3.52 -20.91 -0.55
C GLU A 199 2.56 -20.42 -1.63
N GLY A 200 2.93 -20.67 -2.89
CA GLY A 200 2.15 -20.32 -4.07
C GLY A 200 2.15 -18.82 -4.42
N ALA A 201 1.69 -18.53 -5.63
CA ALA A 201 1.33 -17.18 -6.06
C ALA A 201 -0.19 -17.12 -6.20
N ARG A 202 -0.81 -16.11 -5.61
CA ARG A 202 -2.26 -15.90 -5.70
C ARG A 202 -2.60 -15.32 -7.07
N ASP A 203 -3.69 -15.79 -7.67
CA ASP A 203 -4.30 -15.14 -8.83
C ASP A 203 -5.07 -13.89 -8.35
N LEU A 204 -4.72 -12.75 -8.94
CA LEU A 204 -5.27 -11.43 -8.72
C LEU A 204 -5.86 -10.98 -10.06
N ASP A 205 -7.11 -11.40 -10.31
CA ASP A 205 -7.87 -11.07 -11.53
C ASP A 205 -7.13 -11.37 -12.84
N GLY A 206 -6.53 -12.56 -12.92
CA GLY A 206 -5.80 -13.02 -14.11
C GLY A 206 -4.33 -12.59 -14.16
N GLN A 207 -3.82 -11.93 -13.11
CA GLN A 207 -2.40 -11.65 -12.93
C GLN A 207 -1.89 -12.29 -11.63
N MET A 208 -0.59 -12.63 -11.57
CA MET A 208 0.05 -13.20 -10.38
C MET A 208 0.95 -12.18 -9.65
N TYR A 209 0.82 -10.90 -9.98
CA TYR A 209 1.62 -9.83 -9.41
C TYR A 209 0.77 -8.57 -9.26
N VAL A 210 1.22 -7.67 -8.38
CA VAL A 210 0.72 -6.31 -8.26
C VAL A 210 1.86 -5.39 -8.68
N GLU A 211 1.60 -4.50 -9.62
CA GLU A 211 2.55 -3.45 -9.98
C GLU A 211 2.37 -2.24 -9.06
N PHE A 212 3.45 -1.80 -8.44
CA PHE A 212 3.48 -0.53 -7.70
C PHE A 212 4.01 0.54 -8.66
N PRO A 213 3.16 1.44 -9.17
CA PRO A 213 3.62 2.49 -10.06
C PRO A 213 4.57 3.42 -9.33
N SER A 214 5.51 3.99 -10.08
CA SER A 214 6.38 5.04 -9.54
C SER A 214 5.56 6.29 -9.22
N SER A 215 5.96 7.03 -8.18
CA SER A 215 5.40 8.36 -7.89
C SER A 215 5.47 9.23 -9.15
N PRO A 216 4.43 10.04 -9.43
CA PRO A 216 4.42 10.90 -10.60
C PRO A 216 5.51 11.98 -10.51
N GLY A 217 5.90 12.50 -11.69
CA GLY A 217 6.99 13.45 -11.80
C GLY A 217 6.68 14.87 -11.27
N SER A 218 5.43 15.31 -11.36
CA SER A 218 4.96 16.62 -10.87
C SER A 218 3.43 16.70 -10.82
N ASP A 219 2.92 17.86 -10.41
CA ASP A 219 1.53 18.27 -10.48
C ASP A 219 0.91 18.12 -11.88
N VAL A 220 -0.42 18.08 -11.94
CA VAL A 220 -1.21 17.98 -13.17
C VAL A 220 -1.85 19.34 -13.49
N GLU A 221 -1.54 19.90 -14.65
CA GLU A 221 -2.11 21.18 -15.13
C GLU A 221 -3.58 21.02 -15.53
N ASP A 222 -4.39 22.09 -15.53
CA ASP A 222 -5.85 21.99 -15.73
C ASP A 222 -6.27 21.25 -17.01
N PHE A 223 -5.60 21.47 -18.14
CA PHE A 223 -5.93 20.75 -19.39
C PHE A 223 -5.46 19.30 -19.37
N GLU A 224 -4.39 19.00 -18.63
CA GLU A 224 -3.95 17.64 -18.38
C GLU A 224 -5.00 16.89 -17.55
N LYS A 225 -5.60 17.55 -16.54
CA LYS A 225 -6.73 16.99 -15.76
C LYS A 225 -7.91 16.62 -16.65
N THR A 226 -8.26 17.48 -17.63
CA THR A 226 -9.31 17.19 -18.61
C THR A 226 -9.00 15.91 -19.40
N ILE A 227 -7.76 15.77 -19.89
CA ILE A 227 -7.33 14.58 -20.63
C ILE A 227 -7.39 13.32 -19.76
N LEU A 228 -6.91 13.38 -18.51
CA LEU A 228 -6.94 12.23 -17.61
C LEU A 228 -8.37 11.78 -17.28
N ASN A 229 -9.25 12.73 -16.96
CA ASN A 229 -10.66 12.44 -16.71
C ASN A 229 -11.36 11.85 -17.94
N PHE A 230 -11.05 12.37 -19.13
CA PHE A 230 -11.57 11.84 -20.39
C PHE A 230 -11.09 10.41 -20.65
N LEU A 231 -9.83 10.08 -20.39
CA LEU A 231 -9.32 8.72 -20.63
C LEU A 231 -9.84 7.70 -19.60
N PHE A 232 -10.38 8.15 -18.47
CA PHE A 232 -10.82 7.25 -17.41
C PHE A 232 -11.96 6.34 -17.83
N GLY A 233 -11.77 5.02 -17.66
CA GLY A 233 -12.74 4.00 -18.02
C GLY A 233 -12.90 3.78 -19.53
N LYS A 234 -12.03 4.38 -20.37
CA LYS A 234 -12.01 4.14 -21.82
C LYS A 234 -10.99 3.07 -22.18
N ASP A 235 -11.30 2.31 -23.22
CA ASP A 235 -10.34 1.43 -23.89
C ASP A 235 -9.20 2.26 -24.54
N PRO A 236 -8.04 1.64 -24.83
CA PRO A 236 -6.92 2.34 -25.43
C PRO A 236 -7.28 3.06 -26.74
N ILE A 237 -6.91 4.34 -26.85
CA ILE A 237 -7.24 5.15 -28.01
C ILE A 237 -6.12 5.08 -29.03
N ALA A 238 -6.43 4.55 -30.21
CA ALA A 238 -5.46 4.13 -31.22
C ALA A 238 -4.52 5.22 -31.78
N SER A 239 -4.82 6.51 -31.58
CA SER A 239 -3.93 7.60 -32.03
C SER A 239 -4.20 8.93 -31.32
N THR A 240 -3.19 9.81 -31.28
CA THR A 240 -3.32 11.18 -30.79
C THR A 240 -4.38 11.99 -31.55
N SER A 241 -4.56 11.77 -32.86
CA SER A 241 -5.62 12.44 -33.63
C SER A 241 -7.00 11.98 -33.20
N ALA A 242 -7.18 10.67 -32.99
CA ALA A 242 -8.45 10.10 -32.53
C ALA A 242 -8.78 10.57 -31.11
N LEU A 243 -7.79 10.64 -30.22
CA LEU A 243 -7.94 11.21 -28.89
C LEU A 243 -8.38 12.67 -28.96
N ALA A 244 -7.70 13.49 -29.78
CA ALA A 244 -8.06 14.90 -29.93
C ALA A 244 -9.46 15.12 -30.52
N GLU A 245 -9.86 14.31 -31.50
CA GLU A 245 -11.19 14.39 -32.11
C GLU A 245 -12.29 14.02 -31.11
N GLN A 246 -12.13 12.90 -30.40
CA GLN A 246 -13.11 12.47 -29.39
C GLN A 246 -13.18 13.41 -28.19
N LEU A 247 -12.03 13.94 -27.74
CA LEU A 247 -11.98 14.90 -26.64
C LEU A 247 -12.65 16.22 -27.02
N ALA A 248 -12.45 16.71 -28.24
CA ALA A 248 -13.11 17.91 -28.74
C ALA A 248 -14.64 17.74 -28.75
N GLU A 249 -15.13 16.57 -29.18
CA GLU A 249 -16.55 16.25 -29.15
C GLU A 249 -17.14 16.24 -27.73
N GLU A 250 -16.41 15.67 -26.76
CA GLU A 250 -16.88 15.56 -25.37
C GLU A 250 -16.86 16.92 -24.63
N GLU A 251 -15.82 17.73 -24.85
CA GLU A 251 -15.69 19.07 -24.25
C GLU A 251 -16.50 20.15 -24.98
N GLY A 252 -17.09 19.83 -26.14
CA GLY A 252 -17.80 20.79 -26.98
C GLY A 252 -16.89 21.84 -27.63
N GLU A 253 -15.61 21.49 -27.81
CA GLU A 253 -14.57 22.32 -28.43
C GLU A 253 -14.47 22.08 -29.95
N GLU A 254 -13.98 23.07 -30.69
CA GLU A 254 -13.78 22.90 -32.14
C GLU A 254 -12.54 22.04 -32.41
N TYR A 255 -12.71 20.94 -33.16
CA TYR A 255 -11.59 20.10 -33.59
C TYR A 255 -10.80 20.77 -34.74
N ASP A 256 -9.79 21.56 -34.37
CA ASP A 256 -8.86 22.21 -35.29
C ASP A 256 -7.39 21.79 -35.06
N GLU A 257 -6.48 22.32 -35.90
CA GLU A 257 -5.04 22.02 -35.80
C GLU A 257 -4.42 22.52 -34.49
N SER A 258 -4.95 23.60 -33.93
CA SER A 258 -4.50 24.18 -32.65
C SER A 258 -4.86 23.28 -31.48
N PHE A 259 -6.12 22.83 -31.41
CA PHE A 259 -6.61 21.90 -30.40
C PHE A 259 -5.86 20.57 -30.47
N ARG A 260 -5.70 20.01 -31.67
CA ARG A 260 -4.92 18.78 -31.86
C ARG A 260 -3.48 18.92 -31.38
N SER A 261 -2.82 20.04 -31.66
CA SER A 261 -1.45 20.31 -31.20
C SER A 261 -1.39 20.44 -29.67
N ARG A 262 -2.39 21.09 -29.06
CA ARG A 262 -2.51 21.21 -27.60
C ARG A 262 -2.66 19.84 -26.93
N VAL A 263 -3.54 18.97 -27.46
CA VAL A 263 -3.70 17.59 -26.97
C VAL A 263 -2.40 16.82 -27.10
N GLN A 264 -1.75 16.86 -28.27
CA GLN A 264 -0.47 16.16 -28.47
C GLN A 264 0.61 16.59 -27.47
N TYR A 265 0.72 17.89 -27.21
CA TYR A 265 1.68 18.44 -26.26
C TYR A 265 1.42 17.94 -24.83
N ASN A 266 0.18 18.05 -24.35
CA ASN A 266 -0.18 17.67 -22.99
C ASN A 266 -0.14 16.15 -22.77
N VAL A 267 -0.56 15.35 -23.77
CA VAL A 267 -0.42 13.89 -23.70
C VAL A 267 1.06 13.46 -23.63
N SER A 268 1.95 14.17 -24.33
CA SER A 268 3.39 13.87 -24.26
C SER A 268 3.98 14.26 -22.89
N LYS A 269 3.52 15.37 -22.29
CA LYS A 269 3.87 15.71 -20.91
C LYS A 269 3.36 14.68 -19.91
N LEU A 270 2.10 14.26 -20.03
CA LEU A 270 1.49 13.27 -19.15
C LEU A 270 2.24 11.92 -19.20
N ASP A 271 2.73 11.54 -20.38
CA ASP A 271 3.58 10.35 -20.59
C ASP A 271 4.93 10.52 -19.87
N GLU A 272 5.59 11.67 -20.02
CA GLU A 272 6.82 12.00 -19.30
C GLU A 272 6.63 12.04 -17.77
N LYS A 273 5.46 12.50 -17.29
CA LYS A 273 5.08 12.54 -15.87
C LYS A 273 4.65 11.17 -15.31
N GLY A 274 4.36 10.19 -16.18
CA GLY A 274 3.98 8.83 -15.80
C GLY A 274 2.48 8.57 -15.63
N TYR A 275 1.60 9.50 -16.05
CA TYR A 275 0.15 9.37 -15.89
C TYR A 275 -0.57 8.69 -17.07
N VAL A 276 0.07 8.59 -18.23
CA VAL A 276 -0.47 7.87 -19.39
C VAL A 276 0.61 6.95 -19.97
N ASP A 277 0.17 5.83 -20.53
CA ASP A 277 1.04 4.93 -21.29
C ASP A 277 0.81 5.16 -22.78
N ARG A 278 1.93 5.22 -23.53
CA ARG A 278 1.90 5.42 -24.99
C ARG A 278 2.62 4.31 -25.73
N GLU A 279 1.86 3.40 -26.32
CA GLU A 279 2.40 2.27 -27.06
C GLU A 279 2.40 2.50 -28.57
N LYS A 280 3.50 2.16 -29.23
CA LYS A 280 3.61 2.29 -30.68
C LYS A 280 2.96 1.10 -31.39
N VAL A 281 1.83 1.35 -32.03
CA VAL A 281 1.13 0.37 -32.88
C VAL A 281 1.24 0.81 -34.34
N GLY A 282 2.15 0.16 -35.08
CA GLY A 282 2.45 0.51 -36.47
C GLY A 282 3.04 1.92 -36.59
N ASN A 283 2.29 2.84 -37.21
CA ASN A 283 2.67 4.25 -37.37
C ASN A 283 1.95 5.19 -36.39
N SER A 284 1.14 4.65 -35.48
CA SER A 284 0.37 5.41 -34.50
C SER A 284 0.88 5.16 -33.08
N LEU A 285 0.50 6.05 -32.17
CA LEU A 285 0.72 5.89 -30.73
C LEU A 285 -0.65 5.71 -30.09
N GLU A 286 -0.90 4.50 -29.60
CA GLU A 286 -2.04 4.19 -28.78
C GLU A 286 -1.85 4.84 -27.40
N THR A 287 -2.91 5.36 -26.79
CA THR A 287 -2.84 6.10 -25.52
C THR A 287 -3.92 5.61 -24.58
N GLN A 288 -3.52 5.30 -23.34
CA GLN A 288 -4.40 4.89 -22.23
C GLN A 288 -3.89 5.50 -20.92
N LEU A 289 -4.72 5.47 -19.87
CA LEU A 289 -4.22 5.80 -18.52
C LEU A 289 -3.23 4.74 -18.04
N SER A 290 -2.12 5.19 -17.47
CA SER A 290 -1.27 4.31 -16.67
C SER A 290 -1.98 3.96 -15.35
N THR A 291 -1.42 3.02 -14.58
CA THR A 291 -1.92 2.75 -13.22
C THR A 291 -1.92 4.00 -12.36
N MET A 292 -0.87 4.83 -12.44
CA MET A 292 -0.84 6.12 -11.74
C MET A 292 -1.91 7.09 -12.24
N GLY A 293 -2.14 7.16 -13.56
CA GLY A 293 -3.20 7.97 -14.13
C GLY A 293 -4.61 7.60 -13.65
N ARG A 294 -4.91 6.29 -13.55
CA ARG A 294 -6.19 5.81 -13.02
C ARG A 294 -6.38 6.24 -11.57
N MET A 295 -5.39 5.98 -10.72
CA MET A 295 -5.42 6.35 -9.30
C MET A 295 -5.48 7.86 -9.07
N TRP A 296 -4.79 8.65 -9.91
CA TRP A 296 -4.87 10.11 -9.86
C TRP A 296 -6.30 10.58 -10.13
N VAL A 297 -6.96 10.04 -11.15
CA VAL A 297 -8.36 10.40 -11.44
C VAL A 297 -9.29 10.01 -10.30
N GLU A 298 -9.09 8.85 -9.66
CA GLU A 298 -9.91 8.42 -8.53
C GLU A 298 -9.79 9.35 -7.33
N THR A 299 -8.58 9.78 -6.99
CA THR A 299 -8.30 10.71 -5.89
C THR A 299 -8.74 12.15 -6.15
N HIS A 300 -8.96 12.53 -7.42
CA HIS A 300 -9.27 13.90 -7.83
C HIS A 300 -10.70 14.09 -8.37
N ARG A 301 -11.56 13.08 -8.26
CA ARG A 301 -12.95 13.10 -8.74
C ARG A 301 -13.96 13.82 -7.84
N GLY A 302 -13.50 14.45 -6.76
CA GLY A 302 -14.30 15.19 -5.77
C GLY A 302 -14.80 16.55 -6.21
#